data_AF-A0A7T6XVE9-F1
#
_entry.id   AF-A0A7T6XVE9-F1
#
_cell.length_a   1.000
_cell.length_b   1.000
_cell.length_c   1.000
_cell.angle_alpha   90.00
_cell.angle_beta   90.00
_cell.angle_gamma   90.00
#
_symmetry.space_group_name_H-M   'P 1'
#
loop_
_entity.id
_entity.type
_entity.pdbx_description
1 polymer ?
#
loop_
_entity_poly.entity_id
_entity_poly.type
_entity_poly.pdbx_seq_one_letter_code
_entity_poly.pdbx_strand_id
1 'polypeptide(L)'
;MAVSALASRIFRNLFGTQEIRDIFTDKADVQSLIEVEAALARAEAAVGVIPADAGKALTDAFARLQIEYTRRDGQVYPLRGDDASMLQMKRGIILVKRELEILKGILKGLVATHRDTILRNSERIEEIEQRCLLVQFGGAAGIIASLGADDTGLRVREQLAVELGLNNPDITWHVALDNVAEILNFLALAGGTLGKIVLDMMKMSSNEFDEKRNPISSEVILAASKMLRANASLGLDVMVTDYERASGPWHLEWVALPDAVVTAVGVLHRTDCALGGLGVNVDSMKRHLYSTQGLIVGEAVMMGQAPHLGQQGAHDLVYEACKCVIEQNRTLLEILPELPP
;
A
#
# COMPACT_ATOMS: atom_id res chain seq x y z
N MET A 1 3.27 -8.30 28.14
CA MET A 1 1.94 -7.84 27.67
C MET A 1 2.16 -7.12 26.35
N ALA A 2 1.33 -7.31 25.32
CA ALA A 2 1.53 -6.62 24.05
C ALA A 2 1.22 -5.12 24.20
N VAL A 3 2.10 -4.26 23.69
CA VAL A 3 2.01 -2.79 23.87
C VAL A 3 1.10 -2.15 22.82
N SER A 4 0.83 -2.83 21.70
CA SER A 4 -0.03 -2.35 20.62
C SER A 4 -0.92 -3.46 20.04
N ALA A 5 -1.96 -3.06 19.29
CA ALA A 5 -2.80 -3.99 18.55
C ALA A 5 -2.00 -4.74 17.47
N LEU A 6 -1.01 -4.09 16.84
CA LEU A 6 -0.12 -4.67 15.84
C LEU A 6 0.80 -5.75 16.42
N ALA A 7 1.22 -5.61 17.69
CA ALA A 7 2.03 -6.61 18.39
C ALA A 7 1.20 -7.69 19.11
N SER A 8 -0.13 -7.52 19.22
CA SER A 8 -0.99 -8.41 20.00
C SER A 8 -1.24 -9.74 19.30
N ARG A 9 -1.04 -10.87 19.99
CA ARG A 9 -1.44 -12.20 19.46
C ARG A 9 -2.93 -12.30 19.12
N ILE A 10 -3.76 -11.48 19.74
CA ILE A 10 -5.21 -11.47 19.55
C ILE A 10 -5.60 -10.57 18.38
N PHE A 11 -5.02 -9.36 18.31
CA PHE A 11 -5.46 -8.31 17.37
C PHE A 11 -4.57 -8.13 16.15
N ARG A 12 -3.34 -8.65 16.13
CA ARG A 12 -2.38 -8.38 15.04
C ARG A 12 -2.92 -8.80 13.67
N ASN A 13 -3.66 -9.91 13.61
CA ASN A 13 -4.26 -10.42 12.37
C ASN A 13 -5.44 -9.55 11.88
N LEU A 14 -5.87 -8.55 12.66
CA LEU A 14 -6.81 -7.53 12.23
C LEU A 14 -6.17 -6.57 11.21
N PHE A 15 -4.87 -6.31 11.30
CA PHE A 15 -4.20 -5.31 10.46
C PHE A 15 -3.14 -5.93 9.53
N GLY A 16 -3.06 -7.25 9.41
CA GLY A 16 -2.08 -7.93 8.55
C GLY A 16 -2.31 -9.44 8.48
N THR A 17 -1.61 -10.13 7.59
CA THR A 17 -1.61 -11.61 7.51
C THR A 17 -0.44 -12.21 8.30
N GLN A 18 -0.52 -13.50 8.65
CA GLN A 18 0.57 -14.15 9.38
C GLN A 18 1.85 -14.15 8.53
N GLU A 19 1.70 -14.38 7.23
CA GLU A 19 2.77 -14.34 6.23
C GLU A 19 3.56 -13.02 6.24
N ILE A 20 2.91 -11.85 6.19
CA ILE A 20 3.64 -10.57 6.21
C ILE A 20 4.30 -10.31 7.57
N ARG A 21 3.71 -10.81 8.66
CA ARG A 21 4.33 -10.69 9.99
C ARG A 21 5.58 -11.54 10.13
N ASP A 22 5.60 -12.73 9.52
CA ASP A 22 6.75 -13.62 9.58
C ASP A 22 7.99 -12.99 8.92
N ILE A 23 7.79 -12.08 7.96
CA ILE A 23 8.86 -11.26 7.33
C ILE A 23 9.49 -10.26 8.30
N PHE A 24 8.72 -9.69 9.22
CA PHE A 24 9.16 -8.64 10.16
C PHE A 24 9.30 -9.16 11.60
N THR A 25 9.76 -10.40 11.75
CA THR A 25 10.16 -10.94 13.06
C THR A 25 11.64 -10.74 13.31
N ASP A 26 12.06 -10.70 14.58
CA ASP A 26 13.49 -10.66 14.95
C ASP A 26 14.29 -11.78 14.28
N LYS A 27 13.70 -12.98 14.20
CA LYS A 27 14.31 -14.13 13.52
C LYS A 27 14.52 -13.86 12.02
N ALA A 28 13.53 -13.26 11.36
CA ALA A 28 13.63 -12.95 9.93
C ALA A 28 14.58 -11.78 9.64
N ASP A 29 14.69 -10.82 10.54
CA ASP A 29 15.67 -9.74 10.45
C ASP A 29 17.10 -10.27 10.55
N VAL A 30 17.38 -11.09 11.58
CA VAL A 30 18.65 -11.81 11.73
C VAL A 30 18.96 -12.68 10.50
N GLN A 31 17.97 -13.40 9.98
CA GLN A 31 18.17 -14.20 8.78
C GLN A 31 18.51 -13.34 7.55
N SER A 32 17.94 -12.14 7.45
CA SER A 32 18.22 -11.20 6.37
C SER A 32 19.62 -10.60 6.50
N LEU A 33 20.09 -10.33 7.72
CA LEU A 33 21.49 -9.95 7.97
C LEU A 33 22.46 -11.05 7.52
N ILE A 34 22.19 -12.31 7.89
CA ILE A 34 23.03 -13.46 7.49
C ILE A 34 23.06 -13.60 5.96
N GLU A 35 21.92 -13.38 5.30
CA GLU A 35 21.82 -13.41 3.83
C GLU A 35 22.63 -12.31 3.17
N VAL A 36 22.62 -11.09 3.72
CA VAL A 36 23.43 -9.97 3.25
C VAL A 36 24.93 -10.28 3.40
N GLU A 37 25.36 -10.78 4.54
CA GLU A 37 26.78 -11.13 4.76
C GLU A 37 27.25 -12.26 3.83
N ALA A 38 26.40 -13.26 3.61
CA ALA A 38 26.69 -14.33 2.65
C ALA A 38 26.76 -13.79 1.21
N ALA A 39 25.87 -12.86 0.85
CA ALA A 39 25.87 -12.22 -0.47
C ALA A 39 27.12 -11.34 -0.67
N LEU A 40 27.53 -10.60 0.36
CA LEU A 40 28.76 -9.81 0.33
C LEU A 40 29.99 -10.69 0.12
N ALA A 41 30.11 -11.81 0.84
CA ALA A 41 31.20 -12.75 0.63
C ALA A 41 31.25 -13.30 -0.81
N ARG A 42 30.08 -13.58 -1.43
CA ARG A 42 30.02 -13.99 -2.83
C ARG A 42 30.40 -12.85 -3.79
N ALA A 43 29.92 -11.65 -3.52
CA ALA A 43 30.23 -10.47 -4.34
C ALA A 43 31.72 -10.12 -4.33
N GLU A 44 32.33 -10.07 -3.14
CA GLU A 44 33.77 -9.85 -2.97
C GLU A 44 34.61 -10.92 -3.66
N ALA A 45 34.20 -12.20 -3.56
CA ALA A 45 34.89 -13.30 -4.23
C ALA A 45 34.78 -13.21 -5.76
N ALA A 46 33.61 -12.84 -6.28
CA ALA A 46 33.38 -12.68 -7.71
C ALA A 46 34.20 -11.51 -8.31
N VAL A 47 34.39 -10.44 -7.53
CA VAL A 47 35.19 -9.27 -7.95
C VAL A 47 36.69 -9.50 -7.74
N GLY A 48 37.08 -10.45 -6.89
CA GLY A 48 38.46 -10.81 -6.59
C GLY A 48 39.06 -10.11 -5.37
N VAL A 49 38.22 -9.51 -4.52
CA VAL A 49 38.63 -8.90 -3.24
C VAL A 49 39.06 -9.98 -2.24
N ILE A 50 38.36 -11.11 -2.22
CA ILE A 50 38.72 -12.28 -1.43
C ILE A 50 38.92 -13.51 -2.34
N PRO A 51 39.72 -14.51 -1.92
CA PRO A 51 39.83 -15.77 -2.64
C PRO A 51 38.48 -16.49 -2.80
N ALA A 52 38.26 -17.13 -3.94
CA ALA A 52 36.99 -17.81 -4.25
C ALA A 52 36.65 -18.95 -3.27
N ASP A 53 37.66 -19.66 -2.76
CA ASP A 53 37.51 -20.68 -1.73
C ASP A 53 37.11 -20.08 -0.37
N ALA A 54 37.63 -18.89 -0.03
CA ALA A 54 37.22 -18.15 1.16
C ALA A 54 35.75 -17.68 1.05
N GLY A 55 35.35 -17.10 -0.08
CA GLY A 55 33.96 -16.71 -0.32
C GLY A 55 32.97 -17.89 -0.23
N LYS A 56 33.36 -19.05 -0.79
CA LYS A 56 32.60 -20.30 -0.64
C LYS A 56 32.52 -20.75 0.82
N ALA A 57 33.64 -20.77 1.54
CA ALA A 57 33.69 -21.20 2.93
C ALA A 57 32.83 -20.30 3.84
N LEU A 58 32.85 -18.98 3.63
CA LEU A 58 32.00 -18.03 4.34
C LEU A 58 30.52 -18.26 4.03
N THR A 59 30.16 -18.43 2.76
CA THR A 59 28.77 -18.72 2.34
C THR A 59 28.25 -20.00 3.01
N ASP A 60 29.05 -21.08 3.00
CA ASP A 60 28.70 -22.35 3.64
C ASP A 60 28.55 -22.21 5.17
N ALA A 61 29.38 -21.36 5.79
CA ALA A 61 29.30 -21.07 7.22
C ALA A 61 28.02 -20.28 7.57
N PHE A 62 27.71 -19.22 6.83
CA PHE A 62 26.50 -18.41 7.02
C PHE A 62 25.23 -19.24 6.82
N ALA A 63 25.20 -20.17 5.88
CA ALA A 63 24.06 -21.07 5.66
C ALA A 63 23.73 -21.96 6.87
N ARG A 64 24.69 -22.20 7.77
CA ARG A 64 24.53 -23.02 8.98
C ARG A 64 24.46 -22.18 10.25
N LEU A 65 24.70 -20.88 10.15
CA LEU A 65 24.78 -20.00 11.30
C LEU A 65 23.41 -19.88 11.96
N GLN A 66 23.37 -20.10 13.27
CA GLN A 66 22.19 -19.88 14.11
C GLN A 66 22.59 -18.88 15.18
N ILE A 67 22.10 -17.64 15.06
CA ILE A 67 22.38 -16.58 16.03
C ILE A 67 21.29 -16.59 17.10
N GLU A 68 21.69 -16.86 18.34
CA GLU A 68 20.87 -16.51 19.50
C GLU A 68 21.02 -15.00 19.75
N TYR A 69 19.91 -14.27 19.64
CA TYR A 69 19.84 -12.81 19.85
C TYR A 69 20.01 -12.40 21.31
N THR A 70 20.20 -13.36 22.23
CA THR A 70 20.46 -13.11 23.64
C THR A 70 21.95 -13.29 23.90
N ARG A 71 22.68 -12.24 24.32
CA ARG A 71 24.07 -12.40 24.73
C ARG A 71 24.17 -13.21 26.03
N ARG A 72 25.38 -13.72 26.31
CA ARG A 72 25.71 -14.42 27.57
C ARG A 72 25.49 -13.57 28.84
N ASP A 73 25.43 -12.25 28.72
CA ASP A 73 25.13 -11.29 29.79
C ASP A 73 23.62 -11.00 29.94
N GLY A 74 22.77 -11.63 29.13
CA GLY A 74 21.32 -11.44 29.13
C GLY A 74 20.85 -10.16 28.43
N GLN A 75 21.75 -9.37 27.82
CA GLN A 75 21.36 -8.18 27.06
C GLN A 75 21.10 -8.50 25.59
N VAL A 76 20.11 -7.81 25.03
CA VAL A 76 19.80 -7.81 23.59
C VAL A 76 20.18 -6.43 23.06
N TYR A 77 21.15 -6.38 22.15
CA TYR A 77 21.47 -5.15 21.42
C TYR A 77 20.71 -5.14 20.10
N PRO A 78 20.13 -4.00 19.69
CA PRO A 78 19.49 -3.91 18.39
C PRO A 78 20.55 -4.09 17.30
N LEU A 79 20.37 -5.11 16.45
CA LEU A 79 21.13 -5.31 15.23
C LEU A 79 20.17 -5.03 14.09
N ARG A 80 20.47 -4.03 13.26
CA ARG A 80 19.71 -3.76 12.05
C ARG A 80 20.63 -3.23 10.97
N GLY A 81 20.43 -3.71 9.74
CA GLY A 81 21.18 -3.31 8.56
C GLY A 81 20.25 -2.75 7.50
N ASP A 82 20.74 -1.77 6.75
CA ASP A 82 19.97 -1.08 5.71
C ASP A 82 19.55 -2.08 4.62
N ASP A 83 20.46 -2.96 4.18
CA ASP A 83 20.17 -4.03 3.20
C ASP A 83 19.22 -5.12 3.73
N ALA A 84 19.35 -5.49 5.02
CA ALA A 84 18.42 -6.44 5.64
C ALA A 84 16.99 -5.87 5.68
N SER A 85 16.87 -4.57 5.99
CA SER A 85 15.61 -3.84 5.90
C SER A 85 15.08 -3.85 4.46
N MET A 86 15.94 -3.62 3.46
CA MET A 86 15.54 -3.66 2.05
C MET A 86 15.11 -5.06 1.58
N LEU A 87 15.72 -6.14 2.07
CA LEU A 87 15.26 -7.51 1.80
C LEU A 87 13.87 -7.79 2.39
N GLN A 88 13.63 -7.37 3.63
CA GLN A 88 12.30 -7.47 4.24
C GLN A 88 11.27 -6.63 3.46
N MET A 89 11.66 -5.43 3.05
CA MET A 89 10.81 -4.56 2.22
C MET A 89 10.49 -5.19 0.87
N LYS A 90 11.47 -5.73 0.15
CA LYS A 90 11.28 -6.46 -1.11
C LYS A 90 10.27 -7.59 -0.94
N ARG A 91 10.45 -8.43 0.09
CA ARG A 91 9.51 -9.53 0.40
C ARG A 91 8.10 -9.01 0.68
N GLY A 92 7.99 -7.90 1.42
CA GLY A 92 6.72 -7.26 1.70
C GLY A 92 6.03 -6.66 0.47
N ILE A 93 6.78 -5.97 -0.38
CA ILE A 93 6.31 -5.38 -1.65
C ILE A 93 5.80 -6.47 -2.60
N ILE A 94 6.46 -7.64 -2.65
CA ILE A 94 5.96 -8.81 -3.40
C ILE A 94 4.55 -9.22 -2.91
N LEU A 95 4.30 -9.21 -1.60
CA LEU A 95 2.97 -9.50 -1.06
C LEU A 95 1.97 -8.38 -1.40
N VAL A 96 2.35 -7.10 -1.27
CA VAL A 96 1.49 -5.96 -1.67
C VAL A 96 1.08 -6.09 -3.15
N LYS A 97 2.02 -6.43 -4.03
CA LYS A 97 1.82 -6.64 -5.46
C LYS A 97 0.85 -7.80 -5.72
N ARG A 98 1.04 -8.93 -5.03
CA ARG A 98 0.12 -10.08 -5.10
C ARG A 98 -1.31 -9.69 -4.74
N GLU A 99 -1.50 -8.99 -3.62
CA GLU A 99 -2.83 -8.59 -3.18
C GLU A 99 -3.47 -7.54 -4.12
N LEU A 100 -2.67 -6.63 -4.70
CA LEU A 100 -3.14 -5.69 -5.74
C LEU A 100 -3.65 -6.43 -6.99
N GLU A 101 -2.95 -7.46 -7.45
CA GLU A 101 -3.39 -8.27 -8.60
C GLU A 101 -4.70 -9.03 -8.32
N ILE A 102 -4.87 -9.55 -7.11
CA ILE A 102 -6.14 -10.17 -6.68
C ILE A 102 -7.27 -9.14 -6.76
N LEU A 103 -7.07 -7.94 -6.20
CA LEU A 103 -8.07 -6.86 -6.24
C LEU A 103 -8.37 -6.39 -7.67
N LYS A 104 -7.37 -6.33 -8.55
CA LYS A 104 -7.58 -6.07 -9.98
C LYS A 104 -8.54 -7.08 -10.59
N GLY A 105 -8.42 -8.36 -10.25
CA GLY A 105 -9.32 -9.42 -10.68
C GLY A 105 -10.77 -9.15 -10.27
N ILE A 106 -11.01 -8.81 -9.00
CA ILE A 106 -12.33 -8.54 -8.44
C ILE A 106 -12.97 -7.30 -9.04
N LEU A 107 -12.18 -6.23 -9.20
CA LEU A 107 -12.68 -4.93 -9.67
C LEU A 107 -13.00 -4.89 -11.16
N LYS A 108 -12.62 -5.91 -11.96
CA LYS A 108 -13.05 -6.02 -13.37
C LYS A 108 -14.57 -6.01 -13.53
N GLY A 109 -15.32 -6.45 -12.51
CA GLY A 109 -16.79 -6.46 -12.51
C GLY A 109 -17.46 -5.23 -11.87
N LEU A 110 -16.71 -4.26 -11.36
CA LEU A 110 -17.21 -3.11 -10.58
C LEU A 110 -16.97 -1.77 -11.31
N VAL A 111 -17.59 -0.69 -10.81
CA VAL A 111 -17.57 0.67 -11.37
C VAL A 111 -16.16 1.13 -11.76
N ALA A 112 -16.02 1.69 -12.97
CA ALA A 112 -14.75 2.05 -13.61
C ALA A 112 -13.82 2.91 -12.72
N THR A 113 -14.36 3.86 -11.95
CA THR A 113 -13.55 4.76 -11.12
C THR A 113 -12.73 4.05 -10.04
N HIS A 114 -13.28 3.01 -9.40
CA HIS A 114 -12.56 2.25 -8.36
C HIS A 114 -11.49 1.32 -8.96
N ARG A 115 -11.75 0.80 -10.16
CA ARG A 115 -10.81 -0.02 -10.91
C ARG A 115 -9.58 0.81 -11.31
N ASP A 116 -9.78 2.00 -11.86
CA ASP A 116 -8.70 2.79 -12.45
C ASP A 116 -7.69 3.27 -11.39
N THR A 117 -8.10 3.52 -10.15
CA THR A 117 -7.18 3.87 -9.05
C THR A 117 -6.30 2.69 -8.62
N ILE A 118 -6.84 1.47 -8.61
CA ILE A 118 -6.06 0.25 -8.29
C ILE A 118 -5.10 -0.11 -9.43
N LEU A 119 -5.51 0.09 -10.69
CA LEU A 119 -4.61 -0.08 -11.84
C LEU A 119 -3.41 0.86 -11.75
N ARG A 120 -3.63 2.16 -11.48
CA ARG A 120 -2.52 3.12 -11.26
C ARG A 120 -1.63 2.75 -10.08
N ASN A 121 -2.17 2.19 -9.00
CA ASN A 121 -1.34 1.70 -7.89
C ASN A 121 -0.50 0.48 -8.29
N SER A 122 -1.00 -0.34 -9.21
CA SER A 122 -0.26 -1.49 -9.74
C SER A 122 0.85 -1.06 -10.70
N GLU A 123 0.68 0.04 -11.43
CA GLU A 123 1.77 0.65 -12.21
C GLU A 123 2.84 1.25 -11.29
N ARG A 124 2.42 2.02 -10.27
CA ARG A 124 3.34 2.65 -9.30
C ARG A 124 4.21 1.64 -8.55
N ILE A 125 3.66 0.50 -8.14
CA ILE A 125 4.45 -0.49 -7.40
C ILE A 125 5.56 -1.09 -8.25
N GLU A 126 5.34 -1.29 -9.55
CA GLU A 126 6.38 -1.72 -10.49
C GLU A 126 7.48 -0.67 -10.61
N GLU A 127 7.11 0.61 -10.74
CA GLU A 127 8.06 1.72 -10.83
C GLU A 127 8.88 1.90 -9.55
N ILE A 128 8.27 1.69 -8.38
CA ILE A 128 8.91 1.77 -7.07
C ILE A 128 9.85 0.59 -6.84
N GLU A 129 9.48 -0.61 -7.29
CA GLU A 129 10.35 -1.79 -7.22
C GLU A 129 11.69 -1.51 -7.93
N GLN A 130 11.65 -0.84 -9.08
CA GLN A 130 12.83 -0.47 -9.86
C GLN A 130 13.65 0.66 -9.24
N ARG A 131 13.00 1.69 -8.66
CA ARG A 131 13.68 2.90 -8.20
C ARG A 131 14.08 2.89 -6.72
N CYS A 132 13.37 2.15 -5.88
CA CYS A 132 13.50 2.28 -4.42
C CYS A 132 14.14 1.07 -3.73
N LEU A 133 14.09 -0.13 -4.33
CA LEU A 133 14.73 -1.33 -3.78
C LEU A 133 16.21 -1.36 -4.17
N LEU A 134 17.01 -0.62 -3.41
CA LEU A 134 18.42 -0.34 -3.69
C LEU A 134 19.31 -1.11 -2.70
N VAL A 135 20.48 -1.56 -3.16
CA VAL A 135 21.53 -2.05 -2.25
C VAL A 135 22.20 -0.88 -1.52
N GLN A 136 22.61 -1.06 -0.27
CA GLN A 136 23.28 -0.08 0.59
C GLN A 136 24.69 -0.52 0.97
N PHE A 137 25.63 -0.28 0.05
CA PHE A 137 27.03 -0.58 0.30
C PHE A 137 27.89 0.67 0.16
N GLY A 138 28.15 1.34 1.29
CA GLY A 138 28.91 2.60 1.33
C GLY A 138 30.12 2.60 2.26
N GLY A 139 30.29 1.56 3.08
CA GLY A 139 31.25 1.60 4.19
C GLY A 139 30.89 2.65 5.24
N ALA A 140 31.85 3.03 6.08
CA ALA A 140 31.57 3.84 7.28
C ALA A 140 31.00 5.24 7.01
N ALA A 141 31.33 5.85 5.87
CA ALA A 141 30.97 7.23 5.53
C ALA A 141 30.52 7.39 4.07
N GLY A 142 30.05 6.31 3.43
CA GLY A 142 29.54 6.36 2.04
C GLY A 142 30.60 6.41 0.93
N ILE A 143 31.89 6.31 1.25
CA ILE A 143 33.00 6.44 0.28
C ILE A 143 33.68 5.13 -0.12
N ILE A 144 33.30 3.99 0.50
CA ILE A 144 33.86 2.65 0.20
C ILE A 144 35.40 2.57 0.30
N ALA A 145 36.03 3.47 1.06
CA ALA A 145 37.49 3.61 1.10
C ALA A 145 38.25 2.36 1.58
N SER A 146 37.58 1.46 2.31
CA SER A 146 38.17 0.21 2.80
C SER A 146 38.52 -0.77 1.68
N LEU A 147 37.93 -0.64 0.50
CA LEU A 147 38.20 -1.51 -0.65
C LEU A 147 39.19 -0.89 -1.64
N GLY A 148 39.89 0.18 -1.25
CA GLY A 148 40.89 0.84 -2.07
C GLY A 148 40.37 2.10 -2.77
N ALA A 149 41.23 2.68 -3.60
CA ALA A 149 40.99 3.95 -4.29
C ALA A 149 40.61 3.78 -5.77
N ASP A 150 40.52 2.54 -6.26
CA ASP A 150 40.07 2.21 -7.62
C ASP A 150 38.55 1.93 -7.65
N ASP A 151 38.06 1.37 -8.76
CA ASP A 151 36.65 1.05 -8.97
C ASP A 151 36.20 -0.25 -8.29
N THR A 152 37.10 -0.95 -7.57
CA THR A 152 36.80 -2.25 -6.94
C THR A 152 35.58 -2.17 -6.03
N GLY A 153 35.48 -1.12 -5.19
CA GLY A 153 34.34 -0.93 -4.30
C GLY A 153 32.99 -0.77 -5.03
N LEU A 154 32.99 -0.10 -6.18
CA LEU A 154 31.79 0.06 -7.01
C LEU A 154 31.40 -1.25 -7.69
N ARG A 155 32.39 -2.02 -8.16
CA ARG A 155 32.16 -3.36 -8.74
C ARG A 155 31.61 -4.34 -7.71
N VAL A 156 32.08 -4.30 -6.46
CA VAL A 156 31.52 -5.11 -5.36
C VAL A 156 30.08 -4.71 -5.09
N ARG A 157 29.77 -3.41 -5.03
CA ARG A 157 28.40 -2.91 -4.84
C ARG A 157 27.44 -3.38 -5.92
N GLU A 158 27.87 -3.29 -7.18
CA GLU A 158 27.10 -3.77 -8.33
C GLU A 158 26.85 -5.29 -8.24
N GLN A 159 27.89 -6.07 -7.94
CA GLN A 159 27.74 -7.51 -7.78
C GLN A 159 26.87 -7.88 -6.57
N LEU A 160 26.96 -7.14 -5.46
CA LEU A 160 26.10 -7.34 -4.30
C LEU A 160 24.62 -7.08 -4.63
N ALA A 161 24.34 -6.06 -5.44
CA ALA A 161 23.00 -5.80 -5.95
C ALA A 161 22.44 -7.03 -6.69
N VAL A 162 23.25 -7.64 -7.57
CA VAL A 162 22.90 -8.88 -8.28
C VAL A 162 22.63 -10.04 -7.32
N GLU A 163 23.52 -10.26 -6.34
CA GLU A 163 23.40 -11.35 -5.36
C GLU A 163 22.14 -11.25 -4.49
N LEU A 164 21.70 -10.03 -4.16
CA LEU A 164 20.48 -9.76 -3.38
C LEU A 164 19.22 -9.60 -4.26
N GLY A 165 19.40 -9.50 -5.58
CA GLY A 165 18.37 -9.09 -6.51
C GLY A 165 17.78 -7.71 -6.17
N LEU A 166 18.63 -6.79 -5.72
CA LEU A 166 18.30 -5.38 -5.53
C LEU A 166 18.91 -4.57 -6.67
N ASN A 167 18.53 -3.31 -6.80
CA ASN A 167 19.10 -2.42 -7.80
C ASN A 167 20.38 -1.76 -7.28
N ASN A 168 21.33 -1.53 -8.18
CA ASN A 168 22.56 -0.82 -7.88
C ASN A 168 22.32 0.70 -7.99
N PRO A 169 22.41 1.49 -6.90
CA PRO A 169 22.16 2.93 -6.99
C PRO A 169 23.31 3.71 -7.66
N ASP A 170 23.12 4.98 -7.98
CA ASP A 170 24.22 5.84 -8.45
C ASP A 170 25.13 6.28 -7.29
N ILE A 171 24.52 6.47 -6.11
CA ILE A 171 25.17 6.91 -4.87
C ILE A 171 24.78 5.99 -3.71
N THR A 172 25.58 6.01 -2.64
CA THR A 172 25.17 5.42 -1.37
C THR A 172 24.07 6.28 -0.75
N TRP A 173 23.10 5.66 -0.10
CA TRP A 173 21.88 6.35 0.37
C TRP A 173 21.72 6.34 1.91
N HIS A 174 22.82 6.22 2.68
CA HIS A 174 22.79 6.29 4.16
C HIS A 174 22.01 7.49 4.73
N VAL A 175 21.95 8.58 3.96
CA VAL A 175 21.22 9.82 4.29
C VAL A 175 20.36 10.34 3.14
N ALA A 176 20.33 9.64 2.00
CA ALA A 176 19.47 9.98 0.86
C ALA A 176 18.24 9.06 0.90
N LEU A 177 17.37 9.29 1.90
CA LEU A 177 16.27 8.39 2.25
C LEU A 177 14.96 8.68 1.50
N ASP A 178 15.04 9.36 0.35
CA ASP A 178 13.89 9.65 -0.50
C ASP A 178 13.25 8.36 -1.07
N ASN A 179 14.04 7.31 -1.31
CA ASN A 179 13.55 6.00 -1.69
C ASN A 179 12.64 5.36 -0.63
N VAL A 180 13.02 5.47 0.66
CA VAL A 180 12.23 4.98 1.80
C VAL A 180 10.94 5.78 1.93
N ALA A 181 11.04 7.12 1.83
CA ALA A 181 9.90 8.00 1.88
C ALA A 181 8.91 7.75 0.72
N GLU A 182 9.42 7.48 -0.49
CA GLU A 182 8.60 7.16 -1.66
C GLU A 182 7.78 5.88 -1.45
N ILE A 183 8.40 4.81 -0.93
CA ILE A 183 7.68 3.58 -0.60
C ILE A 183 6.56 3.85 0.42
N LEU A 184 6.85 4.56 1.52
CA LEU A 184 5.85 4.85 2.54
C LEU A 184 4.68 5.70 2.01
N ASN A 185 4.98 6.69 1.16
CA ASN A 185 3.96 7.51 0.52
C ASN A 185 3.09 6.70 -0.46
N PHE A 186 3.69 5.79 -1.21
CA PHE A 186 2.93 4.88 -2.07
C PHE A 186 1.97 3.99 -1.28
N LEU A 187 2.42 3.41 -0.16
CA LEU A 187 1.55 2.60 0.70
C LEU A 187 0.38 3.43 1.26
N ALA A 188 0.61 4.72 1.58
CA ALA A 188 -0.45 5.64 1.95
C ALA A 188 -1.42 5.95 0.80
N LEU A 189 -0.95 6.09 -0.45
CA LEU A 189 -1.81 6.23 -1.62
C LEU A 189 -2.69 4.99 -1.84
N ALA A 190 -2.13 3.80 -1.70
CA ALA A 190 -2.86 2.54 -1.76
C ALA A 190 -3.92 2.48 -0.65
N GLY A 191 -3.53 2.78 0.59
CA GLY A 191 -4.43 2.85 1.74
C GLY A 191 -5.56 3.85 1.55
N GLY A 192 -5.28 5.06 1.06
CA GLY A 192 -6.29 6.09 0.78
C GLY A 192 -7.30 5.67 -0.28
N THR A 193 -6.83 4.97 -1.33
CA THR A 193 -7.69 4.39 -2.37
C THR A 193 -8.70 3.41 -1.77
N LEU A 194 -8.21 2.47 -0.94
CA LEU A 194 -9.07 1.49 -0.27
C LEU A 194 -10.01 2.16 0.75
N GLY A 195 -9.50 3.14 1.49
CA GLY A 195 -10.27 3.94 2.45
C GLY A 195 -11.50 4.60 1.82
N LYS A 196 -11.35 5.14 0.60
CA LYS A 196 -12.46 5.70 -0.18
C LYS A 196 -13.48 4.62 -0.54
N ILE A 197 -13.02 3.50 -1.11
CA ILE A 197 -13.90 2.38 -1.52
C ILE A 197 -14.75 1.91 -0.34
N VAL A 198 -14.12 1.64 0.81
CA VAL A 198 -14.84 1.12 1.98
C VAL A 198 -15.73 2.15 2.64
N LEU A 199 -15.37 3.44 2.60
CA LEU A 199 -16.24 4.51 3.10
C LEU A 199 -17.53 4.58 2.30
N ASP A 200 -17.45 4.52 0.97
CA ASP A 200 -18.63 4.48 0.11
C ASP A 200 -19.49 3.25 0.41
N MET A 201 -18.89 2.07 0.55
CA MET A 201 -19.60 0.85 0.94
C MET A 201 -20.33 1.02 2.28
N MET A 202 -19.66 1.58 3.28
CA MET A 202 -20.27 1.85 4.59
C MET A 202 -21.47 2.79 4.46
N LYS A 203 -21.37 3.86 3.65
CA LYS A 203 -22.48 4.79 3.42
C LYS A 203 -23.64 4.15 2.67
N MET A 204 -23.36 3.33 1.66
CA MET A 204 -24.39 2.59 0.92
C MET A 204 -25.11 1.55 1.81
N SER A 205 -24.43 1.00 2.82
CA SER A 205 -25.02 0.04 3.75
C SER A 205 -25.87 0.65 4.89
N SER A 206 -25.91 1.99 5.00
CA SER A 206 -26.44 2.67 6.21
C SER A 206 -27.97 2.77 6.30
N ASN A 207 -28.74 2.32 5.29
CA ASN A 207 -30.15 2.73 5.12
C ASN A 207 -31.22 1.67 5.47
N GLU A 208 -30.86 0.47 5.95
CA GLU A 208 -31.88 -0.53 6.33
C GLU A 208 -31.83 -0.79 7.84
N PHE A 209 -32.79 -0.20 8.55
CA PHE A 209 -32.95 -0.27 10.01
C PHE A 209 -33.31 -1.66 10.56
N ASP A 210 -33.23 -2.75 9.79
CA ASP A 210 -33.85 -4.04 10.17
C ASP A 210 -32.95 -5.29 10.17
N GLU A 211 -31.63 -5.18 9.98
CA GLU A 211 -30.69 -6.25 10.36
C GLU A 211 -29.36 -5.65 10.83
N LYS A 212 -28.88 -6.00 12.03
CA LYS A 212 -27.58 -5.55 12.55
C LYS A 212 -26.42 -6.25 11.81
N ARG A 213 -26.04 -5.76 10.62
CA ARG A 213 -24.81 -6.18 9.91
C ARG A 213 -23.78 -5.05 9.93
N ASN A 214 -22.86 -5.10 10.89
CA ASN A 214 -21.73 -4.15 10.93
C ASN A 214 -20.69 -4.52 9.85
N PRO A 215 -20.24 -3.57 9.03
CA PRO A 215 -19.21 -3.81 8.04
C PRO A 215 -17.81 -3.76 8.68
N ILE A 216 -17.52 -4.70 9.58
CA ILE A 216 -16.29 -4.73 10.40
C ILE A 216 -15.03 -4.63 9.53
N SER A 217 -14.98 -5.35 8.41
CA SER A 217 -13.83 -5.27 7.49
C SER A 217 -13.65 -3.86 6.94
N SER A 218 -14.72 -3.17 6.56
CA SER A 218 -14.68 -1.80 6.07
C SER A 218 -14.21 -0.81 7.14
N GLU A 219 -14.67 -0.98 8.39
CA GLU A 219 -14.23 -0.15 9.52
C GLU A 219 -12.73 -0.30 9.78
N VAL A 220 -12.21 -1.52 9.72
CA VAL A 220 -10.78 -1.83 9.89
C VAL A 220 -9.96 -1.24 8.76
N ILE A 221 -10.39 -1.40 7.50
CA ILE A 221 -9.71 -0.83 6.33
C ILE A 221 -9.68 0.71 6.42
N LEU A 222 -10.77 1.34 6.86
CA LEU A 222 -10.85 2.78 7.05
C LEU A 222 -9.94 3.28 8.19
N ALA A 223 -9.77 2.51 9.27
CA ALA A 223 -8.82 2.83 10.33
C ALA A 223 -7.38 2.70 9.84
N ALA A 224 -7.07 1.60 9.16
CA ALA A 224 -5.74 1.30 8.66
C ALA A 224 -5.27 2.25 7.55
N SER A 225 -6.17 2.79 6.71
CA SER A 225 -5.81 3.83 5.74
C SER A 225 -5.26 5.10 6.42
N LYS A 226 -5.78 5.44 7.61
CA LYS A 226 -5.27 6.56 8.42
C LYS A 226 -3.93 6.24 9.06
N MET A 227 -3.70 4.98 9.45
CA MET A 227 -2.40 4.52 9.96
C MET A 227 -1.32 4.63 8.87
N LEU A 228 -1.62 4.20 7.65
CA LEU A 228 -0.72 4.33 6.50
C LEU A 228 -0.36 5.79 6.21
N ARG A 229 -1.35 6.70 6.30
CA ARG A 229 -1.10 8.14 6.19
C ARG A 229 -0.15 8.66 7.28
N ALA A 230 -0.29 8.20 8.53
CA ALA A 230 0.60 8.59 9.61
C ALA A 230 2.05 8.12 9.35
N ASN A 231 2.23 6.89 8.86
CA ASN A 231 3.55 6.36 8.51
C ASN A 231 4.18 7.09 7.33
N ALA A 232 3.40 7.55 6.35
CA ALA A 232 3.92 8.40 5.27
C ALA A 232 4.44 9.75 5.79
N SER A 233 3.78 10.33 6.81
CA SER A 233 4.29 11.53 7.48
C SER A 233 5.65 11.27 8.13
N LEU A 234 5.78 10.15 8.85
CA LEU A 234 7.07 9.74 9.43
C LEU A 234 8.13 9.53 8.36
N GLY A 235 7.76 8.99 7.19
CA GLY A 235 8.66 8.82 6.05
C GLY A 235 9.24 10.13 5.52
N LEU A 236 8.49 11.23 5.60
CA LEU A 236 9.00 12.56 5.24
C LEU A 236 9.98 13.08 6.31
N ASP A 237 9.73 12.79 7.59
CA ASP A 237 10.63 13.16 8.69
C ASP A 237 11.93 12.33 8.67
N VAL A 238 11.90 11.09 8.18
CA VAL A 238 13.08 10.23 7.97
C VAL A 238 14.12 10.91 7.06
N MET A 239 13.67 11.70 6.08
CA MET A 239 14.55 12.37 5.11
C MET A 239 15.38 13.52 5.71
N VAL A 240 15.02 14.00 6.90
CA VAL A 240 15.68 15.15 7.52
C VAL A 240 16.88 14.66 8.32
N THR A 241 17.97 14.35 7.63
CA THR A 241 19.16 13.69 8.20
C THR A 241 20.37 14.63 8.34
N ASP A 242 21.21 14.36 9.33
CA ASP A 242 22.52 14.98 9.52
C ASP A 242 23.64 14.18 8.85
N TYR A 243 24.57 14.90 8.21
CA TYR A 243 25.87 14.42 7.70
C TYR A 243 25.80 13.06 6.96
N GLU A 244 26.65 12.08 7.30
CA GLU A 244 26.78 10.80 6.58
C GLU A 244 26.05 9.62 7.23
N ARG A 245 25.49 9.78 8.44
CA ARG A 245 24.64 8.78 9.12
C ARG A 245 23.67 9.48 10.06
N ALA A 246 22.36 9.28 9.83
CA ALA A 246 21.36 10.04 10.55
C ALA A 246 21.27 9.71 12.06
N SER A 247 21.38 10.74 12.89
CA SER A 247 21.27 10.71 14.35
C SER A 247 19.81 10.81 14.80
N GLY A 248 19.05 9.73 14.61
CA GLY A 248 17.65 9.66 15.04
C GLY A 248 16.67 9.39 13.91
N PRO A 249 16.62 10.20 12.83
CA PRO A 249 15.71 10.00 11.69
C PRO A 249 15.79 8.59 11.09
N TRP A 250 16.99 8.01 11.04
CA TRP A 250 17.19 6.62 10.66
C TRP A 250 16.33 5.64 11.49
N HIS A 251 16.21 5.84 12.80
CA HIS A 251 15.40 4.97 13.66
C HIS A 251 13.89 5.09 13.41
N LEU A 252 13.41 6.18 12.78
CA LEU A 252 12.00 6.31 12.42
C LEU A 252 11.60 5.29 11.35
N GLU A 253 12.52 4.95 10.44
CA GLU A 253 12.29 3.91 9.43
C GLU A 253 12.00 2.56 10.12
N TRP A 254 12.60 2.33 11.30
CA TRP A 254 12.47 1.05 11.99
C TRP A 254 11.05 0.77 12.46
N VAL A 255 10.30 1.84 12.70
CA VAL A 255 8.89 1.81 13.09
C VAL A 255 8.01 1.92 11.85
N ALA A 256 8.24 2.93 11.01
CA ALA A 256 7.34 3.28 9.92
C ALA A 256 7.25 2.18 8.85
N LEU A 257 8.38 1.57 8.48
CA LEU A 257 8.42 0.59 7.39
C LEU A 257 7.68 -0.71 7.72
N PRO A 258 8.00 -1.45 8.82
CA PRO A 258 7.29 -2.67 9.14
C PRO A 258 5.79 -2.42 9.34
N ASP A 259 5.44 -1.36 10.07
CA ASP A 259 4.04 -1.03 10.35
C ASP A 259 3.28 -0.71 9.07
N ALA A 260 3.86 0.07 8.15
CA ALA A 260 3.20 0.44 6.90
C ALA A 260 3.01 -0.78 5.99
N VAL A 261 4.03 -1.62 5.81
CA VAL A 261 3.93 -2.78 4.91
C VAL A 261 2.96 -3.83 5.46
N VAL A 262 3.05 -4.16 6.76
CA VAL A 262 2.12 -5.09 7.41
C VAL A 262 0.68 -4.58 7.26
N THR A 263 0.47 -3.29 7.55
CA THR A 263 -0.85 -2.65 7.43
C THR A 263 -1.35 -2.68 5.99
N ALA A 264 -0.50 -2.36 5.00
CA ALA A 264 -0.85 -2.35 3.59
C ALA A 264 -1.30 -3.73 3.08
N VAL A 265 -0.52 -4.78 3.36
CA VAL A 265 -0.92 -6.16 3.03
C VAL A 265 -2.22 -6.53 3.72
N GLY A 266 -2.38 -6.16 5.00
CA GLY A 266 -3.59 -6.42 5.76
C GLY A 266 -4.85 -5.79 5.16
N VAL A 267 -4.78 -4.52 4.76
CA VAL A 267 -5.93 -3.84 4.16
C VAL A 267 -6.27 -4.36 2.78
N LEU A 268 -5.26 -4.68 1.96
CA LEU A 268 -5.49 -5.23 0.63
C LEU A 268 -6.16 -6.61 0.74
N HIS A 269 -5.61 -7.48 1.59
CA HIS A 269 -6.16 -8.81 1.86
C HIS A 269 -7.60 -8.76 2.41
N ARG A 270 -7.89 -7.81 3.31
CA ARG A 270 -9.27 -7.64 3.82
C ARG A 270 -10.22 -7.07 2.78
N THR A 271 -9.71 -6.26 1.86
CA THR A 271 -10.53 -5.71 0.78
C THR A 271 -11.02 -6.81 -0.14
N ASP A 272 -10.21 -7.85 -0.40
CA ASP A 272 -10.66 -9.04 -1.14
C ASP A 272 -11.90 -9.66 -0.48
N CYS A 273 -11.83 -9.98 0.81
CA CYS A 273 -12.99 -10.49 1.56
C CYS A 273 -14.21 -9.54 1.52
N ALA A 274 -13.98 -8.22 1.63
CA ALA A 274 -15.06 -7.23 1.67
C ALA A 274 -15.76 -7.06 0.31
N LEU A 275 -15.00 -7.06 -0.79
CA LEU A 275 -15.52 -6.90 -2.14
C LEU A 275 -16.02 -8.21 -2.74
N GLY A 276 -15.32 -9.32 -2.50
CA GLY A 276 -15.72 -10.66 -2.98
C GLY A 276 -17.04 -11.15 -2.37
N GLY A 277 -17.38 -10.69 -1.16
CA GLY A 277 -18.64 -10.99 -0.48
C GLY A 277 -19.73 -9.92 -0.64
N LEU A 278 -19.55 -8.93 -1.52
CA LEU A 278 -20.48 -7.80 -1.63
C LEU A 278 -21.85 -8.24 -2.17
N GLY A 279 -22.87 -8.18 -1.32
CA GLY A 279 -24.27 -8.38 -1.70
C GLY A 279 -24.92 -7.09 -2.20
N VAL A 280 -25.52 -7.11 -3.38
CA VAL A 280 -26.23 -5.97 -3.97
C VAL A 280 -27.74 -6.18 -3.86
N ASN A 281 -28.43 -5.29 -3.11
CA ASN A 281 -29.89 -5.30 -3.01
C ASN A 281 -30.50 -4.45 -4.13
N VAL A 282 -30.76 -5.09 -5.28
CA VAL A 282 -31.31 -4.43 -6.48
C VAL A 282 -32.69 -3.82 -6.22
N ASP A 283 -33.50 -4.43 -5.37
CA ASP A 283 -34.84 -3.92 -5.07
C ASP A 283 -34.79 -2.66 -4.20
N SER A 284 -33.87 -2.60 -3.24
CA SER A 284 -33.58 -1.37 -2.48
C SER A 284 -33.04 -0.27 -3.39
N MET A 285 -32.14 -0.60 -4.31
CA MET A 285 -31.64 0.36 -5.32
C MET A 285 -32.77 0.91 -6.20
N LYS A 286 -33.69 0.05 -6.68
CA LYS A 286 -34.87 0.48 -7.44
C LYS A 286 -35.78 1.37 -6.61
N ARG A 287 -36.07 1.01 -5.37
CA ARG A 287 -36.87 1.86 -4.45
C ARG A 287 -36.25 3.24 -4.26
N HIS A 288 -34.93 3.31 -4.06
CA HIS A 288 -34.22 4.60 -3.96
C HIS A 288 -34.27 5.39 -5.27
N LEU A 289 -34.11 4.74 -6.42
CA LEU A 289 -34.21 5.39 -7.73
C LEU A 289 -35.59 6.03 -7.95
N TYR A 290 -36.67 5.33 -7.57
CA TYR A 290 -38.04 5.82 -7.70
C TYR A 290 -38.46 6.81 -6.60
N SER A 291 -37.67 6.98 -5.54
CA SER A 291 -38.03 7.83 -4.39
C SER A 291 -38.24 9.31 -4.76
N THR A 292 -37.55 9.76 -5.81
CA THR A 292 -37.69 11.12 -6.34
C THR A 292 -38.86 11.27 -7.31
N GLN A 293 -39.69 10.24 -7.50
CA GLN A 293 -40.84 10.26 -8.41
C GLN A 293 -40.49 10.66 -9.85
N GLY A 294 -39.25 10.41 -10.29
CA GLY A 294 -38.75 10.75 -11.62
C GLY A 294 -38.05 12.11 -11.71
N LEU A 295 -38.01 12.92 -10.65
CA LEU A 295 -37.29 14.20 -10.65
C LEU A 295 -35.79 14.02 -10.95
N ILE A 296 -35.19 12.90 -10.52
CA ILE A 296 -33.77 12.60 -10.78
C ILE A 296 -33.40 12.49 -12.26
N VAL A 297 -34.38 12.24 -13.15
CA VAL A 297 -34.16 12.15 -14.60
C VAL A 297 -34.65 13.40 -15.37
N GLY A 298 -34.98 14.49 -14.66
CA GLY A 298 -35.51 15.71 -15.27
C GLY A 298 -34.58 16.29 -16.37
N GLU A 299 -33.27 16.30 -16.16
CA GLU A 299 -32.31 16.75 -17.17
C GLU A 299 -32.36 15.88 -18.44
N ALA A 300 -32.43 14.56 -18.29
CA ALA A 300 -32.52 13.64 -19.42
C ALA A 300 -33.82 13.86 -20.22
N VAL A 301 -34.94 14.12 -19.53
CA VAL A 301 -36.21 14.49 -20.16
C VAL A 301 -36.07 15.82 -20.91
N MET A 302 -35.50 16.84 -20.28
CA MET A 302 -35.27 18.15 -20.89
C MET A 302 -34.42 18.04 -22.16
N MET A 303 -33.30 17.31 -22.10
CA MET A 303 -32.45 17.04 -23.25
C MET A 303 -33.18 16.29 -24.37
N GLY A 304 -34.04 15.33 -24.01
CA GLY A 304 -34.87 14.60 -24.96
C GLY A 304 -35.93 15.48 -25.65
N GLN A 305 -36.45 16.49 -24.95
CA GLN A 305 -37.47 17.41 -25.50
C GLN A 305 -36.88 18.62 -26.23
N ALA A 306 -35.62 18.98 -25.96
CA ALA A 306 -34.96 20.14 -26.58
C ALA A 306 -34.99 20.14 -28.13
N PRO A 307 -34.83 19.01 -28.84
CA PRO A 307 -34.98 18.96 -30.31
C PRO A 307 -36.38 19.29 -30.83
N HIS A 308 -37.41 19.18 -29.99
CA HIS A 308 -38.82 19.36 -30.38
C HIS A 308 -39.37 20.73 -29.97
N LEU A 309 -38.97 21.25 -28.80
CA LEU A 309 -39.51 22.47 -28.20
C LEU A 309 -38.51 23.64 -28.19
N GLY A 310 -37.26 23.38 -28.59
CA GLY A 310 -36.14 24.27 -28.33
C GLY A 310 -35.67 24.19 -26.88
N GLN A 311 -34.45 24.67 -26.61
CA GLN A 311 -33.84 24.58 -25.28
C GLN A 311 -34.68 25.26 -24.19
N GLN A 312 -35.16 26.47 -24.48
CA GLN A 312 -35.96 27.23 -23.52
C GLN A 312 -37.33 26.57 -23.26
N GLY A 313 -38.01 26.13 -24.32
CA GLY A 313 -39.31 25.45 -24.18
C GLY A 313 -39.20 24.13 -23.40
N ALA A 314 -38.16 23.33 -23.67
CA ALA A 314 -37.92 22.09 -22.93
C ALA A 314 -37.57 22.33 -21.45
N HIS A 315 -36.79 23.39 -21.16
CA HIS A 315 -36.51 23.79 -19.79
C HIS A 315 -37.79 24.17 -19.05
N ASP A 316 -38.61 25.06 -19.64
CA ASP A 316 -39.80 25.58 -18.99
C ASP A 316 -40.86 24.49 -18.77
N LEU A 317 -41.04 23.59 -19.75
CA LEU A 317 -41.91 22.41 -19.62
C LEU A 317 -41.48 21.51 -18.47
N VAL A 318 -40.20 21.10 -18.43
CA VAL A 318 -39.70 20.19 -17.38
C VAL A 318 -39.68 20.87 -16.02
N TYR A 319 -39.41 22.18 -15.96
CA TYR A 319 -39.46 22.94 -14.73
C TYR A 319 -40.87 22.96 -14.12
N GLU A 320 -41.89 23.25 -14.92
CA GLU A 320 -43.28 23.21 -14.47
C GLU A 320 -43.75 21.78 -14.14
N ALA A 321 -43.30 20.77 -14.90
CA ALA A 321 -43.55 19.38 -14.57
C ALA A 321 -42.96 18.99 -13.20
N CYS A 322 -41.73 19.42 -12.90
CA CYS A 322 -41.09 19.18 -11.61
C CYS A 322 -41.85 19.83 -10.44
N LYS A 323 -42.35 21.06 -10.62
CA LYS A 323 -43.22 21.69 -9.59
C LYS A 323 -44.49 20.88 -9.36
N CYS A 324 -45.18 20.51 -10.44
CA CYS A 324 -46.42 19.73 -10.36
C CYS A 324 -46.21 18.37 -9.67
N VAL A 325 -45.08 17.70 -9.91
CA VAL A 325 -44.69 16.47 -9.19
C VAL A 325 -44.63 16.69 -7.68
N ILE A 326 -43.96 17.76 -7.25
CA ILE A 326 -43.81 18.09 -5.81
C ILE A 326 -45.14 18.47 -5.18
N GLU A 327 -45.96 19.26 -5.86
CA GLU A 327 -47.25 19.75 -5.35
C GLU A 327 -48.32 18.66 -5.31
N GLN A 328 -48.34 17.77 -6.30
CA GLN A 328 -49.39 16.76 -6.47
C GLN A 328 -48.99 15.37 -6.00
N ASN A 329 -47.72 15.16 -5.63
CA ASN A 329 -47.16 13.88 -5.20
C ASN A 329 -47.40 12.75 -6.24
N ARG A 330 -47.22 13.10 -7.52
CA ARG A 330 -47.37 12.23 -8.69
C ARG A 330 -46.03 12.04 -9.36
N THR A 331 -45.89 11.02 -10.20
CA THR A 331 -44.64 10.81 -10.94
C THR A 331 -44.48 11.79 -12.09
N LEU A 332 -43.23 12.11 -12.43
CA LEU A 332 -42.91 12.95 -13.59
C LEU A 332 -43.51 12.37 -14.89
N LEU A 333 -43.56 11.04 -15.00
CA LEU A 333 -44.18 10.33 -16.12
C LEU A 333 -45.70 10.58 -16.23
N GLU A 334 -46.40 10.74 -15.10
CA GLU A 334 -47.84 11.01 -15.07
C GLU A 334 -48.16 12.48 -15.38
N ILE A 335 -47.29 13.41 -14.99
CA ILE A 335 -47.50 14.86 -15.17
C ILE A 335 -47.16 15.33 -16.59
N LEU A 336 -46.08 14.83 -17.18
CA LEU A 336 -45.58 15.31 -18.48
C LEU A 336 -46.64 15.32 -19.60
N PRO A 337 -47.51 14.31 -19.76
CA PRO A 337 -48.53 14.31 -20.81
C PRO A 337 -49.67 15.32 -20.60
N GLU A 338 -49.84 15.85 -19.38
CA GLU A 338 -50.92 16.76 -19.02
C GLU A 338 -50.55 18.24 -19.24
N LEU A 339 -49.26 18.53 -19.40
CA LEU A 339 -48.77 19.88 -19.63
C LEU A 339 -48.82 20.24 -21.13
N PRO A 340 -49.21 21.48 -21.47
CA PRO A 340 -49.15 21.94 -22.85
C PRO A 340 -47.70 21.98 -23.35
N PRO A 341 -47.46 21.66 -24.64
CA PRO A 341 -46.13 21.70 -25.24
C PRO A 341 -45.52 23.09 -25.29
#